data_AF-A0A358DCK6-F1
#
_entry.id   AF-A0A358DCK6-F1
#
_cell.length_a   1.000
_cell.length_b   1.000
_cell.length_c   1.000
_cell.angle_alpha   90.00
_cell.angle_beta   90.00
_cell.angle_gamma   90.00
#
_symmetry.space_group_name_H-M   'P 1'
#
loop_
_entity.id
_entity.type
_entity.pdbx_description
1 polymer ?
#
loop_
_entity_poly.entity_id
_entity_poly.type
_entity_poly.pdbx_seq_one_letter_code
_entity_poly.pdbx_strand_id
1 'polypeptide(L)'
;ALAATLPGVDAFEIISTQRRASRGRLEFLRSSTFGGEVVGGPEELAWSLVTASMIFGVEAELRWLDHVEAQLAAHAPHAMVLELDTHRPKRGRPASPRPVSV
;
A
#
# COMPACT_ATOMS: atom_id res chain seq x y z
N ALA A 1 -6.10 1.09 -1.77
CA ALA A 1 -7.39 1.45 -2.40
C ALA A 1 -8.22 0.20 -2.68
N LEU A 2 -7.77 -0.73 -3.54
CA LEU A 2 -8.55 -1.91 -3.94
C LEU A 2 -9.08 -2.78 -2.79
N ALA A 3 -8.28 -3.05 -1.76
CA ALA A 3 -8.71 -3.84 -0.61
C ALA A 3 -9.83 -3.17 0.22
N ALA A 4 -9.86 -1.83 0.28
CA ALA A 4 -10.90 -1.09 1.00
C ALA A 4 -12.24 -1.07 0.27
N THR A 5 -12.25 -1.42 -1.01
CA THR A 5 -13.43 -1.38 -1.87
C THR A 5 -13.94 -2.78 -2.24
N LEU A 6 -13.29 -3.85 -1.76
CA LEU A 6 -13.64 -5.22 -2.15
C LEU A 6 -14.58 -5.87 -1.12
N PRO A 7 -15.70 -6.48 -1.54
CA PRO A 7 -16.61 -7.18 -0.63
C PRO A 7 -15.90 -8.35 0.07
N GLY A 8 -16.06 -8.46 1.39
CA GLY A 8 -15.52 -9.57 2.19
C GLY A 8 -14.02 -9.46 2.52
N VAL A 9 -13.35 -8.37 2.12
CA VAL A 9 -11.96 -8.11 2.49
C VAL A 9 -11.91 -7.17 3.70
N ASP A 10 -11.20 -7.60 4.75
CA ASP A 10 -10.91 -6.74 5.89
C ASP A 10 -9.65 -5.92 5.62
N ALA A 11 -9.84 -4.65 5.24
CA ALA A 11 -8.73 -3.73 5.00
C ALA A 11 -7.91 -3.46 6.27
N PHE A 12 -8.49 -3.50 7.47
CA PHE A 12 -7.76 -3.30 8.72
C PHE A 12 -6.85 -4.50 9.03
N GLU A 13 -7.30 -5.72 8.77
CA GLU A 13 -6.48 -6.92 8.90
C GLU A 13 -5.23 -6.82 7.98
N ILE A 14 -5.44 -6.48 6.71
CA ILE A 14 -4.34 -6.32 5.73
C ILE A 14 -3.36 -5.25 6.18
N ILE A 15 -3.85 -4.08 6.60
CA ILE A 15 -3.00 -2.99 7.11
C ILE A 15 -2.20 -3.47 8.32
N SER A 16 -2.82 -4.20 9.25
CA SER A 16 -2.15 -4.74 10.44
C SER A 16 -1.03 -5.72 10.07
N THR A 17 -1.28 -6.57 9.07
CA THR A 17 -0.33 -7.57 8.59
C THR A 17 0.85 -6.90 7.88
N GLN A 18 0.60 -5.94 6.98
CA GLN A 18 1.66 -5.19 6.31
C GLN A 18 2.49 -4.39 7.32
N ARG A 19 1.84 -3.74 8.29
CA ARG A 19 2.51 -2.99 9.35
C ARG A 19 3.48 -3.85 10.17
N ARG A 20 3.08 -5.07 10.53
CA ARG A 20 3.97 -6.03 11.21
C ARG A 20 5.18 -6.39 10.34
N ALA A 21 4.95 -6.67 9.06
CA ALA A 21 6.02 -6.99 8.11
C ALA A 21 7.01 -5.82 7.93
N SER A 22 6.50 -4.60 7.73
CA SER A 22 7.33 -3.40 7.58
C SER A 22 8.14 -3.09 8.84
N ARG A 23 7.57 -3.31 10.04
CA ARG A 23 8.34 -3.16 11.31
C ARG A 23 9.47 -4.18 11.42
N GLY A 24 9.21 -5.45 11.13
CA GLY A 24 10.26 -6.47 11.13
C GLY A 24 11.37 -6.13 10.12
N ARG A 25 11.00 -5.61 8.94
CA ARG A 25 11.97 -5.14 7.95
C ARG A 25 12.80 -3.95 8.46
N LEU A 26 12.18 -3.00 9.15
CA LEU A 26 12.89 -1.85 9.73
C LEU A 26 13.90 -2.28 10.80
N GLU A 27 13.51 -3.18 11.69
CA GLU A 27 14.39 -3.74 12.72
C GLU A 27 15.58 -4.49 12.11
N PHE A 28 15.31 -5.31 11.08
CA PHE A 28 16.37 -5.99 10.33
C PHE A 28 17.35 -5.01 9.69
N LEU A 29 16.86 -3.97 9.01
CA LEU A 29 17.71 -2.96 8.37
C LEU A 29 18.54 -2.17 9.39
N ARG A 30 17.96 -1.82 10.55
CA ARG A 30 18.66 -1.08 11.62
C ARG A 30 19.73 -1.92 12.34
N SER A 31 19.58 -3.24 12.35
CA SER A 31 20.55 -4.17 12.93
C SER A 31 21.58 -4.69 11.91
N SER A 32 21.36 -4.41 10.62
CA SER A 32 22.30 -4.78 9.56
C SER A 32 23.58 -3.96 9.70
N THR A 33 24.73 -4.61 9.47
CA THR A 33 26.05 -4.00 9.56
C THR A 33 26.82 -4.23 8.26
N PHE A 34 27.75 -3.33 7.96
CA PHE A 34 28.63 -3.48 6.80
C PHE A 34 29.54 -4.69 6.99
N GLY A 35 29.59 -5.57 6.00
CA GLY A 35 30.37 -6.82 6.03
C GLY A 35 31.63 -6.82 5.16
N GLY A 36 32.09 -5.66 4.67
CA GLY A 36 33.30 -5.57 3.84
C GLY A 36 34.59 -5.47 4.65
N GLU A 37 35.73 -5.70 4.00
CA GLU A 37 37.06 -5.73 4.64
C GLU A 37 37.59 -4.35 5.04
N VAL A 38 37.28 -3.29 4.28
CA VAL A 38 37.82 -1.94 4.50
C VAL A 38 36.79 -1.05 5.16
N VAL A 39 37.03 -0.73 6.44
CA VAL A 39 36.25 0.25 7.20
C VAL A 39 36.65 1.67 6.78
N GLY A 40 35.66 2.54 6.56
CA GLY A 40 35.81 3.90 6.07
C GLY A 40 36.00 4.01 4.54
N GLY A 41 35.85 2.91 3.82
CA GLY A 41 36.02 2.85 2.36
C GLY A 41 34.80 3.34 1.57
N PRO A 42 34.95 3.57 0.25
CA PRO A 42 33.85 3.90 -0.65
C PRO A 42 32.71 2.87 -0.63
N GLU A 43 33.03 1.59 -0.44
CA GLU A 43 32.04 0.51 -0.35
C GLU A 43 31.14 0.64 0.88
N GLU A 44 31.70 1.01 2.04
CA GLU A 44 30.93 1.24 3.27
C GLU A 44 30.00 2.44 3.10
N LEU A 45 30.49 3.52 2.47
CA LEU A 45 29.66 4.68 2.15
C LEU A 45 28.50 4.28 1.23
N ALA A 46 28.76 3.56 0.15
CA ALA A 46 27.72 3.09 -0.77
C ALA A 46 26.70 2.21 -0.06
N TRP A 47 27.15 1.27 0.77
CA TRP A 47 26.28 0.41 1.57
C TRP A 47 25.41 1.22 2.56
N SER A 48 25.99 2.22 3.23
CA SER A 48 25.25 3.06 4.18
C SER A 48 24.14 3.86 3.49
N LEU A 49 24.39 4.40 2.29
CA LEU A 49 23.40 5.16 1.52
C LEU A 49 22.25 4.27 1.04
N VAL A 50 22.56 3.06 0.57
CA VAL A 50 21.55 2.08 0.17
C VAL A 50 20.69 1.68 1.37
N THR A 51 21.33 1.36 2.50
CA THR A 51 20.63 0.99 3.74
C THR A 51 19.75 2.14 4.24
N ALA A 52 20.25 3.38 4.23
CA ALA A 52 19.48 4.57 4.59
C ALA A 52 18.27 4.78 3.67
N SER A 53 18.44 4.61 2.35
CA SER A 53 17.32 4.70 1.40
C SER A 53 16.24 3.66 1.69
N MET A 54 16.62 2.42 1.99
CA MET A 54 15.68 1.37 2.36
C MET A 54 14.95 1.68 3.66
N ILE A 55 15.65 2.19 4.69
CA ILE A 55 15.06 2.62 5.96
C ILE A 55 14.03 3.72 5.71
N PHE A 56 14.38 4.77 4.95
CA PHE A 56 13.45 5.85 4.65
C PHE A 56 12.21 5.36 3.90
N GLY A 57 12.37 4.41 2.98
CA GLY A 57 11.25 3.79 2.27
C GLY A 57 10.29 3.08 3.24
N VAL A 58 10.81 2.28 4.17
CA VAL A 58 10.01 1.56 5.16
C VAL A 58 9.33 2.51 6.14
N GLU A 59 10.02 3.57 6.58
CA GLU A 59 9.42 4.58 7.47
C GLU A 59 8.30 5.37 6.76
N ALA A 60 8.48 5.70 5.48
CA ALA A 60 7.44 6.34 4.68
C ALA A 60 6.23 5.43 4.51
N GLU A 61 6.45 4.13 4.27
CA GLU A 61 5.37 3.14 4.22
C GLU A 61 4.61 3.05 5.54
N LEU A 62 5.29 2.98 6.68
CA LEU A 62 4.64 2.94 8.00
C LEU A 62 3.76 4.17 8.23
N ARG A 63 4.29 5.37 7.95
CA ARG A 63 3.51 6.63 8.03
C ARG A 63 2.32 6.64 7.08
N TRP A 64 2.48 6.06 5.89
CA TRP A 64 1.39 5.93 4.93
C TRP A 64 0.30 4.97 5.42
N LEU A 65 0.67 3.82 6.00
CA LEU A 65 -0.28 2.87 6.59
C LEU A 65 -1.07 3.50 7.74
N ASP A 66 -0.39 4.24 8.63
CA ASP A 66 -1.04 5.03 9.68
C ASP A 66 -2.07 6.01 9.11
N HIS A 67 -1.69 6.72 8.05
CA HIS A 67 -2.57 7.69 7.40
C HIS A 67 -3.80 7.02 6.77
N VAL A 68 -3.62 5.91 6.06
CA VAL A 68 -4.73 5.17 5.43
C VAL A 68 -5.66 4.59 6.48
N GLU A 69 -5.13 4.02 7.56
CA GLU A 69 -5.95 3.49 8.66
C GLU A 69 -6.81 4.60 9.31
N ALA A 70 -6.23 5.78 9.54
CA ALA A 70 -6.96 6.93 10.06
C ALA A 70 -8.05 7.41 9.08
N GLN A 71 -7.76 7.44 7.78
CA GLN A 71 -8.78 7.77 6.77
C GLN A 71 -9.91 6.74 6.72
N LEU A 72 -9.59 5.44 6.79
CA LEU A 72 -10.60 4.37 6.81
C LEU A 72 -11.46 4.42 8.07
N ALA A 73 -10.87 4.68 9.23
CA ALA A 73 -11.62 4.83 10.48
C ALA A 73 -12.60 6.02 10.44
N ALA A 74 -12.26 7.08 9.70
CA ALA A 74 -13.11 8.26 9.54
C ALA A 74 -14.30 8.07 8.57
N HIS A 75 -14.26 7.06 7.70
CA HIS A 75 -15.32 6.78 6.72
C HIS A 75 -15.94 5.41 7.03
N ALA A 76 -17.23 5.39 7.38
CA ALA A 76 -17.91 4.13 7.77
C ALA A 76 -17.72 3.02 6.70
N PRO A 77 -17.48 1.75 7.09
CA PRO A 77 -17.13 0.67 6.16
C PRO A 77 -18.11 0.51 4.99
N HIS A 78 -19.41 0.71 5.25
CA HIS A 78 -20.48 0.61 4.26
C HIS A 78 -20.50 1.76 3.24
N ALA A 79 -19.88 2.90 3.55
CA ALA A 79 -19.82 4.06 2.65
C ALA A 79 -18.69 3.95 1.61
N MET A 80 -17.74 3.03 1.81
CA MET A 80 -16.57 2.85 0.94
C MET A 80 -16.62 1.62 0.03
N VAL A 81 -17.62 0.75 0.20
CA VAL A 81 -17.85 -0.37 -0.70
C VAL A 81 -18.35 0.18 -2.03
N LEU A 82 -17.49 0.18 -3.05
CA LEU A 82 -17.97 0.24 -4.42
C LEU A 82 -18.58 -1.14 -4.73
N GLU A 83 -19.90 -1.16 -4.92
CA GLU A 83 -20.59 -2.30 -5.53
C GLU A 83 -19.84 -2.68 -6.81
N LEU A 84 -19.25 -3.88 -6.83
CA LEU A 84 -18.70 -4.45 -8.06
C LEU A 84 -19.88 -4.83 -8.93
N ASP A 85 -20.08 -4.12 -10.03
CA ASP A 85 -21.08 -4.50 -11.03
C ASP A 85 -20.65 -5.83 -11.65
N THR A 86 -21.16 -6.93 -11.06
CA THR A 86 -20.91 -8.30 -11.52
C THR A 86 -21.74 -8.63 -12.77
N HIS A 87 -22.52 -7.68 -13.28
CA HIS A 87 -23.27 -7.89 -14.50
C HIS A 87 -22.31 -8.13 -15.67
N ARG A 88 -22.31 -9.37 -16.18
CA ARG A 88 -21.57 -9.76 -17.37
C ARG A 88 -21.85 -8.74 -18.48
N PRO A 89 -20.85 -7.99 -18.98
CA PRO A 89 -21.10 -7.05 -20.05
C PRO A 89 -21.62 -7.82 -21.26
N LYS A 90 -22.85 -7.53 -21.69
CA LYS A 90 -23.40 -8.09 -22.93
C LYS A 90 -22.52 -7.56 -24.07
N ARG A 91 -21.76 -8.45 -24.72
CA ARG A 91 -20.97 -8.11 -25.91
C ARG A 91 -21.90 -7.51 -26.97
N GLY A 92 -21.70 -6.23 -27.25
CA GLY A 92 -22.43 -5.48 -28.25
C GLY A 92 -22.06 -4.00 -28.18
N ARG A 93 -22.08 -3.33 -29.34
CA ARG A 93 -21.90 -1.88 -29.45
C ARG A 93 -22.88 -1.18 -28.50
N PRO A 94 -22.45 -0.20 -27.68
CA PRO A 94 -23.36 0.55 -26.83
C PRO A 94 -24.48 1.12 -27.71
N ALA A 95 -25.73 0.83 -27.36
CA ALA A 95 -26.87 1.45 -28.02
C ALA A 95 -26.78 2.96 -27.77
N SER A 96 -26.79 3.76 -28.85
CA SER A 96 -26.87 5.21 -28.73
C SER A 96 -28.09 5.56 -27.88
N PRO A 97 -27.96 6.41 -26.84
CA PRO A 97 -29.12 6.89 -26.10
C PRO A 97 -30.03 7.63 -27.08
N ARG A 98 -31.29 7.19 -27.14
CA ARG A 98 -32.34 7.81 -27.96
C ARG A 98 -32.70 9.14 -27.27
N PRO A 99 -32.62 10.30 -27.95
CA PRO A 99 -33.04 11.56 -27.34
C PRO A 99 -34.53 11.49 -27.02
N VAL A 100 -34.87 11.75 -25.76
CA VAL A 100 -36.25 12.00 -25.34
C VAL A 100 -36.57 13.43 -25.77
N SER A 101 -37.45 13.56 -26.76
CA SER A 101 -38.08 14.83 -27.11
C SER A 101 -39.39 14.93 -26.33
N VAL A 102 -39.46 15.85 -25.36
CA VAL A 102 -40.65 16.63 -25.00
C VAL A 102 -40.18 18.00 -24.51
#